data_AF-A0A6N3X3Y2-F1
#
_entry.id   AF-A0A6N3X3Y2-F1
#
_cell.length_a   1.000
_cell.length_b   1.000
_cell.length_c   1.000
_cell.angle_alpha   90.00
_cell.angle_beta   90.00
_cell.angle_gamma   90.00
#
_symmetry.space_group_name_H-M   'P 1'
#
loop_
_entity.id
_entity.type
_entity.pdbx_description
1 polymer ?
#
loop_
_entity_poly.entity_id
_entity_poly.type
_entity_poly.pdbx_seq_one_letter_code
_entity_poly.pdbx_strand_id
1 'polypeptide(L)'
;MLFVPLLLAVAWLLTRPLLWLGVDPGAVELLVSLGGFVLFLVCLPPRLRRVWGIAHPWRHLGLNVPLKKSIHALAYGLLEAGLLLLGLTVLLLILGQARWGGGLTMGQAINAVALIGVGFAEELLFRGWLWGELQLRLNRRQAAVAQAVVFSVLHTRFDQGWAIHLGLLPGMFVLGLVLAGRRSKDGNLLAGAVGLHGGLVAGWFALQSGLLSLEPSIPVLLMGPNYNPVDALPNYNPIGGLLGWLGLLQLISLRWRWLRGSQPQIKALS
;
A
#
# COMPACT_ATOMS: atom_id res chain seq x y z
N MET A 1 -6.24 17.29 8.40
CA MET A 1 -6.38 16.63 7.08
C MET A 1 -5.53 17.29 6.00
N LEU A 2 -5.40 18.63 5.92
CA LEU A 2 -4.58 19.31 4.90
C LEU A 2 -3.06 19.11 5.00
N PHE A 3 -2.55 18.42 6.03
CA PHE A 3 -1.10 18.29 6.26
C PHE A 3 -0.35 17.73 5.07
N VAL A 4 -0.71 16.53 4.60
CA VAL A 4 -0.04 15.86 3.48
C VAL A 4 -0.26 16.59 2.15
N PRO A 5 -1.49 17.03 1.80
CA PRO A 5 -1.70 17.86 0.61
C PRO A 5 -0.81 19.11 0.57
N LEU A 6 -0.60 19.78 1.71
CA LEU A 6 0.28 20.95 1.78
C LEU A 6 1.75 20.59 1.52
N LEU A 7 2.23 19.46 2.07
CA LEU A 7 3.61 19.02 1.81
C LEU A 7 3.84 18.65 0.34
N LEU A 8 2.86 17.99 -0.28
CA LEU A 8 2.89 17.71 -1.72
C LEU A 8 2.84 19.00 -2.54
N ALA A 9 2.02 19.98 -2.18
CA ALA A 9 1.98 21.28 -2.84
C ALA A 9 3.32 22.02 -2.74
N VAL A 10 3.97 21.98 -1.57
CA VAL A 10 5.32 22.55 -1.39
C VAL A 10 6.34 21.83 -2.26
N ALA A 11 6.38 20.49 -2.24
CA ALA A 11 7.29 19.72 -3.09
C ALA A 11 7.06 20.00 -4.58
N TRP A 12 5.79 20.11 -4.99
CA TRP A 12 5.41 20.48 -6.35
C TRP A 12 5.90 21.88 -6.72
N LEU A 13 5.69 22.89 -5.87
CA LEU A 13 6.17 24.25 -6.12
C LEU A 13 7.69 24.33 -6.25
N LEU A 14 8.42 23.60 -5.41
CA LEU A 14 9.89 23.61 -5.41
C LEU A 14 10.50 22.91 -6.63
N THR A 15 9.83 21.90 -7.17
CA THR A 15 10.33 21.10 -8.29
C THR A 15 9.85 21.61 -9.65
N ARG A 16 8.74 22.37 -9.71
CA ARG A 16 8.16 22.88 -10.96
C ARG A 16 9.14 23.68 -11.84
N PRO A 17 10.01 24.54 -11.31
CA PRO A 17 10.96 25.30 -12.13
C PRO A 17 11.94 24.43 -12.92
N LEU A 18 12.16 23.17 -12.53
CA LEU A 18 13.04 22.24 -13.25
C LEU A 18 12.52 21.92 -14.66
N LEU A 19 11.21 22.00 -14.89
CA LEU A 19 10.63 21.85 -16.23
C LEU A 19 11.11 22.96 -17.17
N TRP A 20 11.27 24.19 -16.66
CA TRP A 20 11.80 25.31 -17.45
C TRP A 20 13.30 25.16 -17.74
N LEU A 21 13.99 24.32 -16.98
CA LEU A 21 15.39 23.94 -17.21
C LEU A 21 15.53 22.71 -18.14
N GLY A 22 14.43 22.23 -18.71
CA GLY A 22 14.42 21.10 -19.64
C GLY A 22 14.52 19.72 -18.99
N VAL A 23 14.28 19.61 -17.67
CA VAL A 23 14.23 18.30 -17.00
C VAL A 23 12.98 17.54 -17.45
N ASP A 24 13.14 16.23 -17.69
CA ASP A 24 12.07 15.33 -18.09
C ASP A 24 10.86 15.39 -17.13
N PRO A 25 9.61 15.48 -17.64
CA PRO A 25 8.42 15.54 -16.80
C PRO A 25 8.27 14.37 -15.82
N GLY A 26 8.59 13.15 -16.23
CA GLY A 26 8.52 11.97 -15.37
C GLY A 26 9.54 12.03 -14.23
N ALA A 27 10.76 12.52 -14.52
CA ALA A 27 11.75 12.81 -13.48
C ALA A 27 11.27 13.87 -12.48
N VAL A 28 10.59 14.93 -12.96
CA VAL A 28 9.99 15.95 -12.09
C VAL A 28 8.90 15.35 -11.20
N GLU A 29 8.00 14.52 -11.73
CA GLU A 29 6.96 13.85 -10.93
C GLU A 29 7.53 12.93 -9.85
N LEU A 30 8.61 12.20 -10.16
CA LEU A 30 9.34 11.40 -9.18
C LEU A 30 9.93 12.30 -8.08
N LEU A 31 10.53 13.43 -8.45
CA LEU A 31 11.09 14.40 -7.50
C LEU A 31 10.02 15.03 -6.60
N VAL A 32 8.82 15.31 -7.13
CA VAL A 32 7.66 15.76 -6.31
C VAL A 32 7.33 14.71 -5.25
N SER A 33 7.24 13.45 -5.66
CA SER A 33 6.85 12.35 -4.78
C SER A 33 7.90 12.09 -3.71
N LEU A 34 9.17 12.01 -4.10
CA LEU A 34 10.31 11.84 -3.17
C LEU A 34 10.44 13.04 -2.24
N GLY A 35 10.40 14.26 -2.77
CA GLY A 35 10.46 15.50 -1.99
C GLY A 35 9.31 15.60 -1.00
N GLY A 36 8.09 15.28 -1.43
CA GLY A 36 6.91 15.23 -0.57
C GLY A 36 7.06 14.22 0.56
N PHE A 37 7.61 13.04 0.28
CA PHE A 37 7.88 12.03 1.31
C PHE A 37 8.99 12.45 2.28
N VAL A 38 10.07 13.06 1.80
CA VAL A 38 11.14 13.61 2.65
C VAL A 38 10.59 14.69 3.57
N LEU A 39 9.82 15.65 3.03
CA LEU A 39 9.14 16.67 3.81
C LEU A 39 8.20 16.03 4.85
N PHE A 40 7.47 14.99 4.48
CA PHE A 40 6.62 14.24 5.40
C PHE A 40 7.43 13.63 6.55
N LEU A 41 8.56 12.98 6.28
CA LEU A 41 9.42 12.41 7.33
C LEU A 41 9.98 13.47 8.29
N VAL A 42 10.39 14.63 7.77
CA VAL A 42 10.94 15.73 8.58
C VAL A 42 9.85 16.40 9.42
N CYS A 43 8.69 16.68 8.82
CA CYS A 43 7.60 17.42 9.48
C CYS A 43 6.71 16.54 10.38
N LEU A 44 6.70 15.22 10.20
CA LEU A 44 5.82 14.33 10.93
C LEU A 44 6.12 14.32 12.45
N PRO A 45 7.36 14.10 12.95
CA PRO A 45 7.62 14.08 14.39
C PRO A 45 7.21 15.35 15.16
N PRO A 46 7.55 16.58 14.70
CA PRO A 46 7.13 17.78 15.41
C PRO A 46 5.62 18.01 15.32
N ARG A 47 4.96 17.55 14.25
CA ARG A 47 3.49 17.55 14.19
C ARG A 47 2.90 16.61 15.23
N LEU A 48 3.37 15.37 15.32
CA LEU A 48 2.80 14.39 16.25
C LEU A 48 3.01 14.80 17.71
N ARG A 49 4.16 15.41 18.04
CA ARG A 49 4.39 16.00 19.37
C ARG A 49 3.35 17.07 19.70
N ARG A 50 3.07 17.98 18.76
CA ARG A 50 2.14 19.10 18.96
C ARG A 50 0.67 18.69 18.97
N VAL A 51 0.27 17.84 18.02
CA VAL A 51 -1.15 17.52 17.79
C VAL A 51 -1.59 16.30 18.60
N TRP A 52 -0.73 15.28 18.73
CA TRP A 52 -1.08 14.05 19.45
C TRP A 52 -0.56 14.03 20.89
N GLY A 53 0.26 15.01 21.29
CA GLY A 53 0.82 15.10 22.65
C GLY A 53 1.82 13.99 23.00
N ILE A 54 2.43 13.33 22.00
CA ILE A 54 3.31 12.16 22.24
C ILE A 54 4.79 12.52 22.23
N ALA A 55 5.54 12.08 23.26
CA ALA A 55 6.98 12.37 23.38
C ALA A 55 7.85 11.64 22.33
N HIS A 56 7.47 10.41 21.95
CA HIS A 56 8.24 9.56 21.04
C HIS A 56 7.44 9.17 19.78
N PRO A 57 7.31 10.08 18.78
CA PRO A 57 6.52 9.87 17.56
C PRO A 57 6.78 8.54 16.84
N TRP A 58 8.05 8.24 16.55
CA TRP A 58 8.42 7.05 15.79
C TRP A 58 8.03 5.76 16.52
N ARG A 59 8.20 5.72 17.84
CA ARG A 59 7.78 4.57 18.66
C ARG A 59 6.28 4.37 18.63
N HIS A 60 5.51 5.45 18.73
CA HIS A 60 4.05 5.39 18.65
C HIS A 60 3.55 4.97 17.26
N LEU A 61 4.25 5.39 16.20
CA LEU A 61 3.98 4.96 14.83
C LEU A 61 4.35 3.49 14.57
N GLY A 62 4.89 2.76 15.56
CA GLY A 62 5.26 1.35 15.42
C GLY A 62 6.64 1.17 14.75
N LEU A 63 7.47 2.20 14.79
CA LEU A 63 8.87 2.23 14.37
C LEU A 63 9.79 2.37 15.60
N ASN A 64 11.11 2.32 15.44
CA ASN A 64 12.08 2.41 16.54
C ASN A 64 11.77 1.47 17.74
N VAL A 65 11.41 0.23 17.39
CA VAL A 65 11.19 -0.89 18.32
C VAL A 65 12.36 -1.88 18.17
N PRO A 66 12.50 -2.89 19.05
CA PRO A 66 13.56 -3.88 18.92
C PRO A 66 13.60 -4.51 17.52
N LEU A 67 14.76 -4.46 16.86
CA LEU A 67 14.95 -4.85 15.46
C LEU A 67 14.43 -6.27 15.18
N LYS A 68 14.70 -7.22 16.08
CA LYS A 68 14.21 -8.60 15.99
C LYS A 68 12.68 -8.67 15.83
N LYS A 69 11.92 -7.83 16.56
CA LYS A 69 10.46 -7.80 16.46
C LYS A 69 10.01 -7.22 15.12
N SER A 70 10.67 -6.16 14.65
CA SER A 70 10.38 -5.57 13.33
C SER A 70 10.64 -6.54 12.19
N ILE A 71 11.81 -7.20 12.19
CA ILE A 71 12.18 -8.19 11.17
C ILE A 71 11.19 -9.34 11.18
N HIS A 72 10.83 -9.85 12.36
CA HIS A 72 9.85 -10.91 12.48
C HIS A 72 8.49 -10.48 11.91
N ALA A 73 7.96 -9.32 12.30
CA ALA A 73 6.70 -8.81 11.75
C ALA A 73 6.76 -8.64 10.23
N LEU A 74 7.83 -8.03 9.71
CA LEU A 74 8.08 -7.87 8.27
C LEU A 74 8.07 -9.21 7.53
N ALA A 75 8.83 -10.20 8.04
CA ALA A 75 8.93 -11.52 7.45
C ALA A 75 7.58 -12.25 7.41
N TYR A 76 6.76 -12.14 8.46
CA TYR A 76 5.40 -12.69 8.43
C TYR A 76 4.49 -11.98 7.42
N GLY A 77 4.60 -10.66 7.30
CA GLY A 77 3.86 -9.91 6.27
C GLY A 77 4.26 -10.35 4.87
N LEU A 78 5.57 -10.45 4.60
CA LEU A 78 6.11 -10.94 3.33
C LEU A 78 5.69 -12.39 3.04
N LEU A 79 5.68 -13.26 4.06
CA LEU A 79 5.22 -14.63 3.92
C LEU A 79 3.74 -14.69 3.52
N GLU A 80 2.88 -13.88 4.16
CA GLU A 80 1.46 -13.81 3.79
C GLU A 80 1.25 -13.29 2.36
N ALA A 81 2.02 -12.27 1.95
CA ALA A 81 2.01 -11.80 0.57
C ALA A 81 2.45 -12.91 -0.40
N GLY A 82 3.56 -13.58 -0.09
CA GLY A 82 4.10 -14.68 -0.88
C GLY A 82 3.13 -15.85 -1.02
N LEU A 83 2.43 -16.23 0.06
CA LEU A 83 1.43 -17.30 0.02
C LEU A 83 0.21 -16.93 -0.83
N LEU A 84 -0.28 -15.69 -0.75
CA LEU A 84 -1.36 -15.21 -1.61
C LEU A 84 -0.96 -15.25 -3.09
N LEU A 85 0.22 -14.71 -3.41
CA LEU A 85 0.74 -14.67 -4.77
C LEU A 85 1.07 -16.06 -5.31
N LEU A 86 1.59 -16.96 -4.47
CA LEU A 86 1.82 -18.36 -4.83
C LEU A 86 0.51 -19.06 -5.15
N GLY A 87 -0.52 -18.91 -4.31
CA GLY A 87 -1.85 -19.48 -4.55
C GLY A 87 -2.47 -18.98 -5.86
N LEU A 88 -2.37 -17.66 -6.12
CA LEU A 88 -2.79 -17.07 -7.39
C LEU A 88 -2.01 -17.66 -8.57
N THR A 89 -0.68 -17.74 -8.46
CA THR A 89 0.21 -18.27 -9.51
C THR A 89 -0.12 -19.72 -9.85
N VAL A 90 -0.23 -20.58 -8.84
CA VAL A 90 -0.59 -22.00 -9.01
C VAL A 90 -1.95 -22.14 -9.69
N LEU A 91 -2.94 -21.35 -9.26
CA LEU A 91 -4.26 -21.37 -9.88
C LEU A 91 -4.22 -20.96 -11.35
N LEU A 92 -3.49 -19.89 -11.70
CA LEU A 92 -3.36 -19.43 -13.09
C LEU A 92 -2.65 -20.48 -13.97
N LEU A 93 -1.61 -21.14 -13.45
CA LEU A 93 -0.91 -22.22 -14.16
C LEU A 93 -1.84 -23.43 -14.41
N ILE A 94 -2.61 -23.86 -13.39
CA ILE A 94 -3.54 -24.99 -13.53
C ILE A 94 -4.66 -24.67 -14.53
N LEU A 95 -5.15 -23.44 -14.56
CA LEU A 95 -6.19 -23.00 -15.50
C LEU A 95 -5.65 -22.76 -16.93
N GLY A 96 -4.35 -22.95 -17.16
CA GLY A 96 -3.72 -22.66 -18.45
C GLY A 96 -3.71 -21.17 -18.82
N GLN A 97 -3.90 -20.29 -17.83
CA GLN A 97 -3.98 -18.84 -17.99
C GLN A 97 -2.63 -18.14 -17.78
N ALA A 98 -1.63 -18.88 -17.32
CA ALA A 98 -0.26 -18.40 -17.18
C ALA A 98 0.73 -19.49 -17.59
N ARG A 99 1.93 -19.05 -17.94
CA ARG A 99 3.12 -19.89 -18.14
C ARG A 99 4.30 -19.26 -17.41
N TRP A 100 5.31 -20.05 -17.08
CA TRP A 100 6.57 -19.50 -16.58
C TRP A 100 7.20 -18.59 -17.65
N GLY A 101 7.57 -17.38 -17.24
CA GLY A 101 8.26 -16.43 -18.10
C GLY A 101 9.77 -16.66 -18.14
N GLY A 102 10.48 -15.77 -18.85
CA GLY A 102 11.94 -15.84 -19.03
C GLY A 102 12.76 -15.43 -17.80
N GLY A 103 12.11 -15.03 -16.71
CA GLY A 103 12.76 -14.50 -15.52
C GLY A 103 12.82 -12.97 -15.51
N LEU A 104 13.44 -12.41 -14.47
CA LEU A 104 13.60 -10.97 -14.30
C LEU A 104 14.93 -10.49 -14.87
N THR A 105 14.90 -9.36 -15.56
CA THR A 105 16.12 -8.58 -15.79
C THR A 105 16.60 -7.95 -14.47
N MET A 106 17.88 -7.56 -14.42
CA MET A 106 18.43 -6.84 -13.26
C MET A 106 17.63 -5.57 -12.94
N GLY A 107 17.23 -4.80 -13.95
CA GLY A 107 16.43 -3.59 -13.78
C GLY A 107 15.06 -3.88 -13.15
N GLN A 108 14.39 -4.93 -13.60
CA GLN A 108 13.11 -5.35 -13.00
C GLN A 108 13.29 -5.85 -11.57
N ALA A 109 14.36 -6.59 -11.26
CA ALA A 109 14.65 -7.02 -9.89
C ALA A 109 14.86 -5.81 -8.96
N ILE A 110 15.63 -4.80 -9.40
CA ILE A 110 15.84 -3.55 -8.66
C ILE A 110 14.51 -2.81 -8.45
N ASN A 111 13.68 -2.71 -9.49
CA ASN A 111 12.36 -2.06 -9.40
C ASN A 111 11.43 -2.78 -8.40
N ALA A 112 11.42 -4.11 -8.42
CA ALA A 112 10.63 -4.89 -7.46
C ALA A 112 11.04 -4.58 -6.01
N VAL A 113 12.36 -4.50 -5.74
CA VAL A 113 12.85 -4.13 -4.40
C VAL A 113 12.47 -2.69 -4.05
N ALA A 114 12.59 -1.75 -4.99
CA ALA A 114 12.22 -0.35 -4.77
C ALA A 114 10.73 -0.19 -4.39
N LEU A 115 9.85 -1.00 -4.96
CA LEU A 115 8.41 -0.99 -4.66
C LEU A 115 8.08 -1.39 -3.21
N ILE A 116 8.95 -2.14 -2.53
CA ILE A 116 8.81 -2.36 -1.08
C ILE A 116 8.96 -1.03 -0.32
N GLY A 117 9.85 -0.16 -0.78
CA GLY A 117 10.03 1.19 -0.24
C GLY A 117 8.80 2.07 -0.43
N VAL A 118 8.11 1.96 -1.57
CA VAL A 118 6.81 2.62 -1.80
C VAL A 118 5.77 2.10 -0.81
N GLY A 119 5.67 0.77 -0.65
CA GLY A 119 4.80 0.16 0.35
C GLY A 119 5.12 0.66 1.77
N PHE A 120 6.38 0.86 2.13
CA PHE A 120 6.76 1.49 3.41
C PHE A 120 6.23 2.92 3.55
N ALA A 121 6.43 3.76 2.53
CA ALA A 121 5.97 5.14 2.54
C ALA A 121 4.45 5.24 2.70
N GLU A 122 3.71 4.41 1.95
CA GLU A 122 2.26 4.34 2.02
C GLU A 122 1.77 3.81 3.37
N GLU A 123 2.37 2.74 3.90
CA GLU A 123 1.98 2.24 5.22
C GLU A 123 2.24 3.27 6.32
N LEU A 124 3.35 4.00 6.25
CA LEU A 124 3.63 5.08 7.20
C LEU A 124 2.61 6.22 7.09
N LEU A 125 2.21 6.57 5.86
CA LEU A 125 1.22 7.59 5.58
C LEU A 125 -0.17 7.19 6.08
N PHE A 126 -0.65 6.02 5.67
CA PHE A 126 -2.01 5.56 5.88
C PHE A 126 -2.21 4.95 7.27
N ARG A 127 -1.39 3.95 7.64
CA ARG A 127 -1.55 3.18 8.89
C ARG A 127 -0.78 3.81 10.05
N GLY A 128 0.28 4.56 9.75
CA GLY A 128 0.96 5.40 10.72
C GLY A 128 0.20 6.69 10.99
N TRP A 129 0.28 7.65 10.07
CA TRP A 129 -0.23 9.01 10.28
C TRP A 129 -1.76 9.12 10.18
N LEU A 130 -2.36 8.80 9.03
CA LEU A 130 -3.79 9.08 8.78
C LEU A 130 -4.68 8.34 9.79
N TRP A 131 -4.38 7.07 10.06
CA TRP A 131 -5.13 6.31 11.06
C TRP A 131 -5.01 6.90 12.47
N GLY A 132 -3.83 7.36 12.88
CA GLY A 132 -3.65 8.05 14.16
C GLY A 132 -4.36 9.40 14.21
N GLU A 133 -4.33 10.16 13.11
CA GLU A 133 -4.99 11.46 12.99
C GLU A 133 -6.52 11.32 13.11
N LEU A 134 -7.09 10.28 12.47
CA LEU A 134 -8.51 9.97 12.57
C LEU A 134 -8.91 9.53 13.99
N GLN A 135 -8.02 8.86 14.72
CA GLN A 135 -8.27 8.42 16.10
C GLN A 135 -8.38 9.57 17.12
N LEU A 136 -8.01 10.79 16.75
CA LEU A 136 -8.28 11.98 17.57
C LEU A 136 -9.77 12.32 17.67
N ARG A 137 -10.60 11.80 16.76
CA ARG A 137 -12.03 12.12 16.66
C ARG A 137 -12.94 10.90 16.54
N LEU A 138 -12.40 9.79 16.04
CA LEU A 138 -13.10 8.55 15.80
C LEU A 138 -12.56 7.47 16.73
N ASN A 139 -13.39 6.50 17.10
CA ASN A 139 -12.85 5.31 17.76
C ASN A 139 -11.96 4.53 16.77
N ARG A 140 -11.09 3.67 17.30
CA ARG A 140 -10.08 2.93 16.51
C ARG A 140 -10.66 2.18 15.31
N ARG A 141 -11.85 1.58 15.45
CA ARG A 141 -12.53 0.84 14.39
C ARG A 141 -13.03 1.78 13.29
N GLN A 142 -13.76 2.83 13.68
CA GLN A 142 -14.23 3.86 12.75
C GLN A 142 -13.07 4.51 12.01
N ALA A 143 -11.98 4.82 12.72
CA ALA A 143 -10.77 5.38 12.13
C ALA A 143 -10.11 4.42 11.13
N ALA A 144 -10.07 3.12 11.41
CA ALA A 144 -9.54 2.12 10.48
C ALA A 144 -10.40 1.99 9.22
N VAL A 145 -11.73 1.99 9.37
CA VAL A 145 -12.66 1.98 8.23
C VAL A 145 -12.52 3.24 7.41
N ALA A 146 -12.53 4.43 8.03
CA ALA A 146 -12.37 5.69 7.32
C ALA A 146 -11.01 5.78 6.61
N GLN A 147 -9.92 5.32 7.23
CA GLN A 147 -8.62 5.22 6.59
C GLN A 147 -8.66 4.29 5.36
N ALA A 148 -9.30 3.12 5.47
CA ALA A 148 -9.43 2.18 4.37
C ALA A 148 -10.25 2.74 3.20
N VAL A 149 -11.29 3.53 3.48
CA VAL A 149 -12.04 4.27 2.45
C VAL A 149 -11.13 5.26 1.73
N VAL A 150 -10.38 6.09 2.46
CA VAL A 150 -9.45 7.06 1.86
C VAL A 150 -8.36 6.34 1.04
N PHE A 151 -7.81 5.24 1.56
CA PHE A 151 -6.86 4.40 0.84
C PHE A 151 -7.44 3.87 -0.47
N SER A 152 -8.66 3.32 -0.44
CA SER A 152 -9.36 2.83 -1.63
C SER A 152 -9.57 3.90 -2.70
N VAL A 153 -10.07 5.08 -2.29
CA VAL A 153 -10.32 6.20 -3.20
C VAL A 153 -9.02 6.70 -3.82
N LEU A 154 -7.96 6.91 -3.03
CA LEU A 154 -6.69 7.46 -3.53
C LEU A 154 -5.92 6.53 -4.47
N HIS A 155 -6.19 5.22 -4.41
CA HIS A 155 -5.57 4.25 -5.33
C HIS A 155 -6.43 3.95 -6.55
N THR A 156 -7.64 4.51 -6.63
CA THR A 156 -8.52 4.32 -7.78
C THR A 156 -8.28 5.41 -8.81
N ARG A 157 -7.94 5.01 -10.03
CA ARG A 157 -7.78 5.90 -11.18
C ARG A 157 -9.16 6.21 -11.78
N PHE A 158 -9.77 7.28 -11.30
CA PHE A 158 -11.11 7.71 -11.71
C PHE A 158 -11.20 8.21 -13.16
N ASP A 159 -10.05 8.51 -13.76
CA ASP A 159 -9.88 8.89 -15.18
C ASP A 159 -9.98 7.69 -16.14
N GLN A 160 -10.05 6.46 -15.62
CA GLN A 160 -10.15 5.23 -16.41
C GLN A 160 -11.58 4.64 -16.43
N GLY A 161 -11.81 3.60 -17.23
CA GLY A 161 -13.14 3.02 -17.43
C GLY A 161 -13.79 2.42 -16.16
N TRP A 162 -15.14 2.40 -16.12
CA TRP A 162 -15.95 2.02 -14.95
C TRP A 162 -15.63 0.65 -14.35
N ALA A 163 -15.15 -0.31 -15.17
CA ALA A 163 -14.79 -1.65 -14.72
C ALA A 163 -13.65 -1.61 -13.68
N ILE A 164 -12.72 -0.66 -13.80
CA ILE A 164 -11.64 -0.46 -12.84
C ILE A 164 -12.19 0.02 -11.51
N HIS A 165 -13.21 0.88 -11.51
CA HIS A 165 -13.78 1.38 -10.25
C HIS A 165 -14.55 0.28 -9.52
N LEU A 166 -15.37 -0.50 -10.23
CA LEU A 166 -16.12 -1.60 -9.63
C LEU A 166 -15.22 -2.70 -9.06
N GLY A 167 -14.07 -2.96 -9.70
CA GLY A 167 -13.08 -3.92 -9.23
C GLY A 167 -12.21 -3.38 -8.09
N LEU A 168 -11.52 -2.27 -8.36
CA LEU A 168 -10.40 -1.82 -7.54
C LEU A 168 -10.85 -1.13 -6.25
N LEU A 169 -11.96 -0.38 -6.25
CA LEU A 169 -12.46 0.28 -5.03
C LEU A 169 -12.71 -0.72 -3.89
N PRO A 170 -13.58 -1.74 -4.05
CA PRO A 170 -13.82 -2.71 -2.97
C PRO A 170 -12.56 -3.51 -2.64
N GLY A 171 -11.75 -3.89 -3.62
CA GLY A 171 -10.48 -4.60 -3.40
C GLY A 171 -9.52 -3.82 -2.53
N MET A 172 -9.26 -2.56 -2.88
CA MET A 172 -8.38 -1.67 -2.12
C MET A 172 -8.97 -1.34 -0.75
N PHE A 173 -10.29 -1.25 -0.62
CA PHE A 173 -10.94 -1.08 0.69
C PHE A 173 -10.70 -2.28 1.61
N VAL A 174 -10.88 -3.50 1.10
CA VAL A 174 -10.64 -4.73 1.87
C VAL A 174 -9.16 -4.87 2.20
N LEU A 175 -8.25 -4.62 1.26
CA LEU A 175 -6.80 -4.57 1.52
C LEU A 175 -6.48 -3.52 2.59
N GLY A 176 -7.12 -2.35 2.49
CA GLY A 176 -7.29 -1.32 3.51
C GLY A 176 -7.35 -1.86 4.93
N LEU A 177 -8.41 -2.63 5.17
CA LEU A 177 -8.74 -3.26 6.45
C LEU A 177 -7.81 -4.42 6.82
N VAL A 178 -7.40 -5.24 5.85
CA VAL A 178 -6.48 -6.38 6.06
C VAL A 178 -5.15 -5.90 6.64
N LEU A 179 -4.63 -4.77 6.13
CA LEU A 179 -3.38 -4.15 6.58
C LEU A 179 -3.53 -3.49 7.96
N ALA A 180 -4.65 -2.82 8.23
CA ALA A 180 -4.96 -2.30 9.57
C ALA A 180 -5.05 -3.43 10.62
N GLY A 181 -5.63 -4.57 10.23
CA GLY A 181 -5.67 -5.80 11.03
C GLY A 181 -4.28 -6.40 11.27
N ARG A 182 -3.43 -6.43 10.24
CA ARG A 182 -2.04 -6.92 10.34
C ARG A 182 -1.25 -6.12 11.38
N ARG A 183 -1.19 -4.80 11.22
CA ARG A 183 -0.53 -3.88 12.16
C ARG A 183 -0.99 -4.11 13.60
N SER A 184 -2.26 -4.41 13.79
CA SER A 184 -2.81 -4.59 15.12
C SER A 184 -2.51 -5.95 15.74
N LYS A 185 -2.47 -7.02 14.94
CA LYS A 185 -1.97 -8.32 15.38
C LYS A 185 -0.50 -8.25 15.79
N ASP A 186 0.27 -7.39 15.12
CA ASP A 186 1.69 -7.17 15.43
C ASP A 186 1.92 -6.19 16.58
N GLY A 187 0.92 -5.90 17.42
CA GLY A 187 1.10 -4.99 18.57
C GLY A 187 1.39 -3.54 18.16
N ASN A 188 0.74 -3.06 17.10
CA ASN A 188 0.92 -1.75 16.45
C ASN A 188 2.23 -1.57 15.67
N LEU A 189 3.01 -2.62 15.45
CA LEU A 189 4.19 -2.52 14.58
C LEU A 189 3.77 -2.27 13.13
N LEU A 190 4.46 -1.34 12.47
CA LEU A 190 4.20 -1.04 11.06
C LEU A 190 4.77 -2.13 10.14
N ALA A 191 5.89 -2.74 10.55
CA ALA A 191 6.71 -3.62 9.72
C ALA A 191 5.93 -4.78 9.06
N GLY A 192 4.97 -5.40 9.75
CA GLY A 192 4.18 -6.48 9.14
C GLY A 192 3.19 -6.01 8.09
N ALA A 193 2.60 -4.82 8.26
CA ALA A 193 1.79 -4.20 7.21
C ALA A 193 2.67 -3.82 6.01
N VAL A 194 3.89 -3.32 6.24
CA VAL A 194 4.88 -3.04 5.17
C VAL A 194 5.24 -4.31 4.42
N GLY A 195 5.50 -5.40 5.12
CA GLY A 195 5.84 -6.68 4.50
C GLY A 195 4.70 -7.23 3.65
N LEU A 196 3.47 -7.15 4.15
CA LEU A 196 2.29 -7.61 3.41
C LEU A 196 2.02 -6.71 2.20
N HIS A 197 1.92 -5.40 2.39
CA HIS A 197 1.60 -4.47 1.31
C HIS A 197 2.73 -4.39 0.28
N GLY A 198 3.95 -4.08 0.73
CA GLY A 198 5.13 -3.99 -0.13
C GLY A 198 5.42 -5.33 -0.82
N GLY A 199 5.23 -6.46 -0.13
CA GLY A 199 5.36 -7.79 -0.73
C GLY A 199 4.32 -8.07 -1.82
N LEU A 200 3.07 -7.65 -1.64
CA LEU A 200 2.03 -7.80 -2.68
C LEU A 200 2.35 -6.94 -3.91
N VAL A 201 2.73 -5.67 -3.71
CA VAL A 201 3.05 -4.74 -4.81
C VAL A 201 4.31 -5.21 -5.55
N ALA A 202 5.40 -5.46 -4.83
CA ALA A 202 6.67 -5.89 -5.41
C ALA A 202 6.56 -7.28 -6.06
N GLY A 203 5.90 -8.22 -5.38
CA GLY A 203 5.74 -9.59 -5.86
C GLY A 203 4.84 -9.66 -7.09
N TRP A 204 3.72 -8.93 -7.11
CA TRP A 204 2.87 -8.87 -8.29
C TRP A 204 3.60 -8.21 -9.47
N PHE A 205 4.33 -7.12 -9.24
CA PHE A 205 5.19 -6.51 -10.24
C PHE A 205 6.20 -7.51 -10.82
N ALA A 206 6.91 -8.27 -9.97
CA ALA A 206 7.86 -9.28 -10.42
C ALA A 206 7.18 -10.40 -11.24
N LEU A 207 6.01 -10.87 -10.80
CA LEU A 207 5.24 -11.88 -11.51
C LEU A 207 4.89 -11.41 -12.93
N GLN A 208 4.25 -10.25 -13.07
CA GLN A 208 3.82 -9.75 -14.38
C GLN A 208 4.97 -9.24 -15.26
N SER A 209 6.11 -8.85 -14.68
CA SER A 209 7.22 -8.26 -15.45
C SER A 209 8.12 -9.29 -16.12
N GLY A 210 8.10 -10.55 -15.67
CA GLY A 210 8.96 -11.56 -16.29
C GLY A 210 8.95 -12.95 -15.67
N LEU A 211 8.47 -13.12 -14.43
CA LEU A 211 8.37 -14.47 -13.85
C LEU A 211 7.20 -15.27 -14.43
N LEU A 212 6.12 -14.61 -14.86
CA LEU A 212 4.99 -15.20 -15.56
C LEU A 212 4.73 -14.53 -16.90
N SER A 213 4.28 -15.32 -17.86
CA SER A 213 3.61 -14.86 -19.07
C SER A 213 2.12 -15.15 -18.93
N LEU A 214 1.29 -14.10 -18.91
CA LEU A 214 -0.15 -14.20 -18.73
C LEU A 214 -0.86 -14.25 -20.08
N GLU A 215 -1.88 -15.08 -20.20
CA GLU A 215 -2.68 -15.14 -21.42
C GLU A 215 -3.52 -13.84 -21.57
N PRO A 216 -3.60 -13.24 -22.77
CA PRO A 216 -4.40 -12.03 -22.97
C PRO A 216 -5.91 -12.23 -22.82
N SER A 217 -6.36 -13.49 -22.81
CA SER A 217 -7.76 -13.88 -22.75
C SER A 217 -8.30 -14.01 -21.32
N ILE A 218 -7.50 -13.76 -20.28
CA ILE A 218 -7.97 -13.85 -18.89
C ILE A 218 -9.15 -12.89 -18.68
N PRO A 219 -10.30 -13.38 -18.19
CA PRO A 219 -11.43 -12.51 -17.92
C PRO A 219 -11.07 -11.40 -16.92
N VAL A 220 -11.35 -10.16 -17.30
CA VAL A 220 -11.09 -8.97 -16.46
C VAL A 220 -11.78 -9.04 -15.10
N LEU A 221 -12.95 -9.67 -15.01
CA LEU A 221 -13.63 -9.88 -13.73
C LEU A 221 -12.83 -10.79 -12.79
N LEU A 222 -12.09 -11.76 -13.34
CA LEU A 222 -11.31 -12.72 -12.56
C LEU A 222 -10.03 -12.09 -12.00
N MET A 223 -9.29 -11.38 -12.85
CA MET A 223 -7.97 -10.83 -12.51
C MET A 223 -7.94 -9.34 -12.19
N GLY A 224 -9.03 -8.62 -12.43
CA GLY A 224 -9.09 -7.17 -12.26
C GLY A 224 -8.40 -6.42 -13.41
N PRO A 225 -9.04 -5.36 -13.95
CA PRO A 225 -8.43 -4.55 -14.99
C PRO A 225 -7.28 -3.71 -14.41
N ASN A 226 -6.18 -3.60 -15.14
CA ASN A 226 -5.17 -2.57 -14.92
C ASN A 226 -4.91 -1.87 -16.24
N TYR A 227 -5.28 -0.60 -16.36
CA TYR A 227 -5.01 0.15 -17.57
C TYR A 227 -3.65 0.84 -17.44
N ASN A 228 -2.64 0.23 -18.05
CA ASN A 228 -1.39 0.90 -18.38
C ASN A 228 -1.38 1.20 -19.89
N PRO A 229 -1.55 2.46 -20.32
CA PRO A 229 -1.57 2.80 -21.74
C PRO A 229 -0.22 2.60 -22.46
N VAL A 230 0.86 2.30 -21.72
CA VAL A 230 2.22 2.15 -22.26
C VAL A 230 2.49 0.73 -22.78
N ASP A 231 1.79 -0.29 -22.30
CA ASP A 231 2.06 -1.69 -22.67
C ASP A 231 1.00 -2.24 -23.65
N ALA A 232 1.46 -2.88 -24.73
CA ALA A 232 0.60 -3.56 -25.71
C ALA A 232 -0.02 -4.88 -25.20
N LEU A 233 0.25 -5.26 -23.95
CA LEU A 233 -0.30 -6.44 -23.28
C LEU A 233 -1.35 -6.01 -22.25
N PRO A 234 -2.44 -6.79 -22.06
CA PRO A 234 -3.38 -6.51 -20.98
C PRO A 234 -2.64 -6.63 -19.64
N ASN A 235 -2.59 -5.52 -18.91
CA ASN A 235 -2.10 -5.51 -17.54
C ASN A 235 -3.27 -5.85 -16.62
N TYR A 236 -2.98 -6.57 -15.54
CA TYR A 236 -3.99 -7.00 -14.58
C TYR A 236 -3.62 -6.52 -13.18
N ASN A 237 -4.63 -6.29 -12.35
CA ASN A 237 -4.43 -6.00 -10.94
C ASN A 237 -5.33 -6.92 -10.12
N PRO A 238 -4.78 -8.00 -9.51
CA PRO A 238 -5.57 -9.02 -8.84
C PRO A 238 -6.45 -8.45 -7.74
N ILE A 239 -6.05 -7.33 -7.12
CA ILE A 239 -6.86 -6.65 -6.10
C ILE A 239 -8.19 -6.17 -6.67
N GLY A 240 -8.24 -5.83 -7.96
CA GLY A 240 -9.47 -5.46 -8.67
C GLY A 240 -10.29 -6.65 -9.18
N GLY A 241 -9.87 -7.89 -8.95
CA GLY A 241 -10.50 -9.10 -9.47
C GLY A 241 -11.01 -10.04 -8.38
N LEU A 242 -11.89 -10.96 -8.77
CA LEU A 242 -12.48 -11.96 -7.86
C LEU A 242 -11.40 -12.80 -7.14
N LEU A 243 -10.31 -13.16 -7.82
CA LEU A 243 -9.25 -13.99 -7.19
C LEU A 243 -8.54 -13.25 -6.05
N GLY A 244 -8.21 -11.96 -6.25
CA GLY A 244 -7.62 -11.18 -5.17
C GLY A 244 -8.62 -10.93 -4.05
N TRP A 245 -9.89 -10.67 -4.36
CA TRP A 245 -10.91 -10.52 -3.33
C TRP A 245 -11.05 -11.78 -2.46
N LEU A 246 -11.07 -12.98 -3.05
CA LEU A 246 -11.13 -14.23 -2.30
C LEU A 246 -9.96 -14.36 -1.31
N GLY A 247 -8.73 -14.10 -1.77
CA GLY A 247 -7.55 -14.11 -0.90
C GLY A 247 -7.62 -13.07 0.23
N LEU A 248 -8.05 -11.84 -0.08
CA LEU A 248 -8.17 -10.76 0.90
C LEU A 248 -9.29 -11.02 1.91
N LEU A 249 -10.43 -11.57 1.47
CA LEU A 249 -11.55 -11.96 2.34
C LEU A 249 -11.19 -13.15 3.23
N GLN A 250 -10.36 -14.08 2.76
CA GLN A 250 -9.80 -15.13 3.61
C GLN A 250 -8.93 -14.50 4.71
N LEU A 251 -8.01 -13.60 4.38
CA LEU A 251 -7.19 -12.93 5.40
C LEU A 251 -8.03 -12.10 6.38
N ILE A 252 -9.05 -11.38 5.92
CA ILE A 252 -9.87 -10.55 6.80
C ILE A 252 -10.72 -11.40 7.75
N SER A 253 -11.24 -12.55 7.30
CA SER A 253 -12.03 -13.45 8.16
C SER A 253 -11.19 -14.04 9.30
N LEU A 254 -9.94 -14.42 9.03
CA LEU A 254 -8.94 -14.84 10.02
C LEU A 254 -8.54 -13.71 11.01
N ARG A 255 -8.95 -12.47 10.74
CA ARG A 255 -8.57 -11.27 11.50
C ARG A 255 -9.78 -10.52 12.06
N TRP A 256 -11.01 -10.94 11.77
CA TRP A 256 -12.25 -10.21 12.06
C TRP A 256 -12.44 -9.88 13.54
N ARG A 257 -11.92 -10.73 14.43
CA ARG A 257 -11.97 -10.53 15.90
C ARG A 257 -11.24 -9.28 16.37
N TRP A 258 -10.26 -8.77 15.61
CA TRP A 258 -9.50 -7.58 15.99
C TRP A 258 -10.34 -6.29 15.98
N LEU A 259 -11.36 -6.17 15.14
CA LEU A 259 -12.24 -4.99 15.12
C LEU A 259 -13.00 -4.77 16.44
N ARG A 260 -12.94 -5.73 17.38
CA ARG A 260 -13.62 -5.70 18.67
C ARG A 260 -12.70 -5.33 19.85
N GLY A 261 -11.38 -5.23 19.64
CA GLY A 261 -10.42 -4.95 20.71
C GLY A 261 -10.29 -3.45 21.01
N SER A 262 -10.56 -3.06 22.25
CA SER A 262 -10.33 -1.70 22.76
C SER A 262 -8.86 -1.50 23.14
N GLN A 263 -8.19 -0.55 22.48
CA GLN A 263 -6.92 0.02 22.93
C GLN A 263 -7.16 1.48 23.30
N PRO A 264 -6.44 2.04 24.29
CA PRO A 264 -6.69 3.39 24.79
C PRO A 264 -6.58 4.42 23.67
N GLN A 265 -7.55 5.32 23.61
CA GLN A 265 -7.60 6.42 22.64
C GLN A 265 -6.42 7.39 22.89
N ILE A 266 -5.92 7.98 21.81
CA ILE A 266 -5.02 9.13 21.91
C ILE A 266 -5.84 10.27 22.52
N LYS A 267 -5.60 10.60 23.78
CA LYS A 267 -6.20 11.78 24.40
C LYS A 267 -5.49 13.01 23.83
N ALA A 268 -6.20 13.79 23.01
CA ALA A 268 -5.72 15.10 22.63
C ALA A 268 -5.58 15.97 23.89
N LEU A 269 -4.48 16.71 24.01
CA LEU A 269 -4.38 17.78 25.00
C LEU A 269 -5.33 18.90 24.53
N SER A 270 -6.40 19.13 25.30
CA SER A 270 -7.32 20.26 25.12
C SER A 270 -6.67 21.56 25.54
#